data_AF-A0A166GXS4-F1
#
_entry.id   AF-A0A166GXS4-F1
#
_cell.length_a   1.000
_cell.length_b   1.000
_cell.length_c   1.000
_cell.angle_alpha   90.00
_cell.angle_beta   90.00
_cell.angle_gamma   90.00
#
_symmetry.space_group_name_H-M   'P 1'
#
loop_
_entity.id
_entity.type
_entity.pdbx_description
1 polymer ?
#
loop_
_entity_poly.entity_id
_entity_poly.type
_entity_poly.pdbx_seq_one_letter_code
_entity_poly.pdbx_strand_id
1 'polypeptide(L)'
;MPSPRLARSLRTLHTSARASNAQARTLVGPPDPVSNLRPVVYADAPLPSASGSGATHNSNHPYSLSEFPKAGLNDADYRWRLRREELDAFNHAFWTDSNKRFAAAQAAALDALPSDATPDTREAVLADFYRRWVLQEAPRQVAYTREFRARSAEEIRLFLRARWLKLKQQVGLAPAPSPNSQAF
;
A
#
# COMPACT_ATOMS: atom_id res chain seq x y z
N MET A 1 12.67 42.99 51.00
CA MET A 1 13.86 42.75 50.13
C MET A 1 14.35 41.32 50.41
N PRO A 2 14.70 40.51 49.38
CA PRO A 2 13.83 39.45 48.87
C PRO A 2 14.19 37.98 49.26
N SER A 3 13.23 37.10 48.95
CA SER A 3 13.00 35.70 49.32
C SER A 3 13.99 34.62 48.81
N PRO A 4 14.02 33.41 49.42
CA PRO A 4 14.87 32.30 48.97
C PRO A 4 14.35 31.65 47.69
N ARG A 5 15.26 31.41 46.73
CA ARG A 5 14.98 30.71 45.46
C ARG A 5 14.96 29.20 45.68
N LEU A 6 13.83 28.57 45.41
CA LEU A 6 13.70 27.11 45.28
C LEU A 6 14.47 26.65 44.03
N ALA A 7 15.56 25.91 44.21
CA ALA A 7 16.24 25.22 43.13
C ALA A 7 15.40 24.03 42.67
N ARG A 8 14.67 24.20 41.57
CA ARG A 8 13.87 23.16 40.93
C ARG A 8 14.82 22.27 40.12
N SER A 9 15.18 21.12 40.68
CA SER A 9 15.90 20.06 39.96
C SER A 9 15.01 19.50 38.86
N LEU A 10 15.20 19.96 37.62
CA LEU A 10 14.59 19.34 36.44
C LEU A 10 15.40 18.08 36.12
N ARG A 11 14.93 16.92 36.59
CA ARG A 11 15.37 15.63 36.06
C ARG A 11 14.88 15.54 34.62
N THR A 12 15.75 15.87 33.66
CA THR A 12 15.57 15.52 32.26
C THR A 12 15.73 14.01 32.13
N LEU A 13 14.59 13.29 32.22
CA LEU A 13 14.53 11.90 31.79
C LEU A 13 14.66 11.91 30.26
N HIS A 14 15.89 11.76 29.77
CA HIS A 14 16.15 11.33 28.40
C HIS A 14 15.64 9.89 28.25
N THR A 15 14.38 9.74 27.88
CA THR A 15 13.84 8.47 27.41
C THR A 15 14.29 8.26 25.96
N SER A 16 15.55 7.87 25.78
CA SER A 16 15.96 7.17 24.56
C SER A 16 15.45 5.73 24.65
N ALA A 17 14.13 5.57 24.50
CA ALA A 17 13.56 4.27 24.22
C ALA A 17 13.97 3.92 22.78
N ARG A 18 14.88 2.95 22.62
CA ARG A 18 15.05 2.22 21.36
C ARG A 18 13.68 1.66 21.00
N ALA A 19 13.00 2.32 20.06
CA ALA A 19 11.76 1.86 19.47
C ALA A 19 12.06 0.62 18.62
N SER A 20 12.12 -0.53 19.26
CA SER A 20 12.10 -1.82 18.58
C SER A 20 10.76 -1.98 17.87
N ASN A 21 10.74 -1.71 16.56
CA ASN A 21 9.86 -2.28 15.51
C ASN A 21 8.34 -2.43 15.78
N ALA A 22 7.77 -1.77 16.79
CA ALA A 22 6.38 -1.95 17.22
C ALA A 22 5.38 -1.01 16.52
N GLN A 23 5.87 -0.10 15.68
CA GLN A 23 5.07 0.89 14.96
C GLN A 23 5.68 1.17 13.58
N ALA A 24 5.87 0.14 12.77
CA ALA A 24 5.97 0.41 11.34
C ALA A 24 4.66 1.13 10.94
N ARG A 25 4.77 2.34 10.40
CA ARG A 25 3.62 3.15 9.96
C ARG A 25 3.52 3.01 8.45
N THR A 26 2.31 2.79 7.93
CA THR A 26 2.07 2.83 6.49
C THR A 26 2.53 4.20 5.97
N LEU A 27 3.46 4.19 5.02
CA LEU A 27 4.01 5.40 4.42
C LEU A 27 3.32 5.66 3.09
N VAL A 28 2.98 6.91 2.84
CA VAL A 28 2.35 7.34 1.58
C VAL A 28 3.28 8.34 0.91
N GLY A 29 3.71 8.02 -0.31
CA GLY A 29 4.63 8.84 -1.08
C GLY A 29 3.98 10.09 -1.72
N PRO A 30 4.80 10.92 -2.39
CA PRO A 30 4.30 12.00 -3.24
C PRO A 30 3.48 11.45 -4.42
N PRO A 31 2.63 12.28 -5.07
CA PRO A 31 1.89 11.85 -6.25
C PRO A 31 2.84 11.45 -7.39
N ASP A 32 2.57 10.32 -8.05
CA ASP A 32 3.30 9.85 -9.22
C ASP A 32 3.09 10.83 -10.41
N PRO A 33 4.15 11.22 -11.14
CA PRO A 33 4.08 12.25 -12.17
C PRO A 33 3.18 11.91 -13.36
N VAL A 34 2.81 10.63 -13.56
CA VAL A 34 1.99 10.21 -14.69
C VAL A 34 0.58 9.85 -14.25
N SER A 35 0.45 8.96 -13.26
CA SER A 35 -0.86 8.48 -12.77
C SER A 35 -1.53 9.44 -11.77
N ASN A 36 -0.78 10.37 -11.16
CA ASN A 36 -1.21 11.22 -10.04
C ASN A 36 -1.66 10.46 -8.78
N LEU A 37 -1.48 9.14 -8.75
CA LEU A 37 -1.77 8.31 -7.59
C LEU A 37 -0.61 8.34 -6.60
N ARG A 38 -0.90 8.12 -5.32
CA ARG A 38 0.11 8.09 -4.27
C ARG A 38 0.55 6.65 -4.01
N PRO A 39 1.83 6.31 -4.15
CA PRO A 39 2.32 4.97 -3.80
C PRO A 39 2.24 4.78 -2.28
N VAL A 40 1.84 3.58 -1.87
CA VAL A 40 1.69 3.20 -0.46
C VAL A 40 2.72 2.12 -0.13
N VAL A 41 3.57 2.40 0.86
CA VAL A 41 4.46 1.40 1.45
C VAL A 41 3.81 0.92 2.74
N TYR A 42 3.32 -0.32 2.69
CA TYR A 42 2.65 -0.94 3.81
C TYR A 42 3.64 -1.32 4.90
N ALA A 43 3.35 -0.91 6.13
CA ALA A 43 4.16 -1.23 7.31
C ALA A 43 4.28 -2.72 7.61
N ASP A 44 3.27 -3.47 7.18
CA ASP A 44 3.16 -4.91 7.33
C ASP A 44 3.66 -5.67 6.10
N ALA A 45 4.24 -4.96 5.12
CA ALA A 45 5.04 -5.60 4.08
C ALA A 45 6.25 -6.27 4.76
N PRO A 46 6.59 -7.53 4.41
CA PRO A 46 7.79 -8.17 4.91
C PRO A 46 8.99 -7.35 4.44
N LEU A 47 9.57 -6.55 5.35
CA LEU A 47 10.85 -5.92 5.12
C LEU A 47 11.84 -7.02 4.73
N PRO A 48 12.67 -6.86 3.68
CA PRO A 48 13.81 -7.74 3.50
C PRO A 48 14.58 -7.71 4.81
N SER A 49 14.71 -8.87 5.48
CA SER A 49 15.23 -9.03 6.83
C SER A 49 16.37 -8.04 7.06
N ALA A 50 16.10 -7.04 7.92
CA ALA A 50 17.14 -6.14 8.39
C ALA A 50 18.14 -6.99 9.19
N SER A 51 19.14 -7.52 8.48
CA SER A 51 20.38 -7.97 9.07
C SER A 51 20.94 -6.80 9.88
N GLY A 52 20.82 -6.89 11.21
CA GLY A 52 21.46 -5.94 12.10
C GLY A 52 20.57 -5.44 13.22
N SER A 53 20.22 -6.31 14.18
CA SER A 53 20.58 -6.09 15.59
C SER A 53 19.92 -7.11 16.53
N GLY A 54 20.72 -8.06 17.01
CA GLY A 54 20.70 -8.39 18.44
C GLY A 54 19.68 -9.41 18.97
N ALA A 55 19.26 -10.41 18.19
CA ALA A 55 18.58 -11.58 18.77
C ALA A 55 19.38 -12.85 18.49
N THR A 56 19.87 -13.47 19.57
CA THR A 56 20.58 -14.75 19.63
C THR A 56 19.80 -15.84 18.87
N HIS A 57 20.24 -16.18 17.66
CA HIS A 57 19.65 -17.25 16.85
C HIS A 57 20.62 -18.44 16.78
N ASN A 58 20.12 -19.65 17.08
CA ASN A 58 20.81 -20.90 16.77
C ASN A 58 21.18 -20.92 15.28
N SER A 59 22.48 -20.99 15.01
CA SER A 59 23.15 -20.52 13.80
C SER A 59 23.43 -21.64 12.78
N ASN A 60 22.49 -22.55 12.52
CA ASN A 60 22.72 -23.68 11.62
C ASN A 60 21.81 -23.74 10.38
N HIS A 61 20.97 -22.73 10.13
CA HIS A 61 20.25 -22.62 8.86
C HIS A 61 20.39 -21.21 8.27
N PRO A 62 20.51 -21.09 6.93
CA PRO A 62 20.62 -19.80 6.23
C PRO A 62 19.33 -18.95 6.32
N TYR A 63 18.25 -19.52 6.84
CA TYR A 63 16.98 -18.85 7.13
C TYR A 63 16.66 -19.00 8.61
N SER A 64 16.12 -17.96 9.23
CA SER A 64 15.72 -18.06 10.63
C SER A 64 14.36 -18.76 10.74
N LEU A 65 14.17 -19.66 11.71
CA LEU A 65 12.85 -20.27 11.95
C LEU A 65 11.78 -19.25 12.37
N SER A 66 12.19 -18.02 12.71
CA SER A 66 11.31 -16.87 12.90
C SER A 66 10.77 -16.28 11.59
N GLU A 67 11.42 -16.55 10.44
CA GLU A 67 10.92 -16.21 9.10
C GLU A 67 9.84 -17.18 8.61
N PHE A 68 9.74 -18.39 9.20
CA PHE A 68 8.73 -19.38 8.83
C PHE A 68 7.53 -19.31 9.77
N PRO A 69 6.37 -18.87 9.27
CA PRO A 69 5.23 -18.63 10.12
C PRO A 69 4.59 -19.91 10.72
N LYS A 70 4.08 -19.80 11.95
CA LYS A 70 3.16 -20.80 12.53
C LYS A 70 1.93 -20.96 11.61
N ALA A 71 1.63 -22.21 11.25
CA ALA A 71 0.70 -22.56 10.17
C ALA A 71 -0.72 -21.99 10.35
N GLY A 72 -1.31 -21.47 9.26
CA GLY A 72 -2.73 -21.10 9.13
C GLY A 72 -3.05 -19.60 9.25
N LEU A 73 -2.53 -18.90 10.26
CA LEU A 73 -2.79 -17.45 10.44
C LEU A 73 -2.03 -16.60 9.43
N ASN A 74 -0.75 -16.91 9.29
CA ASN A 74 0.13 -16.14 8.43
C ASN A 74 -0.19 -16.36 6.95
N ASP A 75 -0.79 -17.51 6.56
CA ASP A 75 -1.27 -17.70 5.19
C ASP A 75 -2.42 -16.74 4.86
N ALA A 76 -3.42 -16.63 5.74
CA ALA A 76 -4.55 -15.73 5.51
C ALA A 76 -4.14 -14.25 5.52
N ASP A 77 -3.29 -13.85 6.48
CA ASP A 77 -2.74 -12.49 6.54
C ASP A 77 -1.85 -12.18 5.32
N TYR A 78 -0.97 -13.11 4.92
CA TYR A 78 -0.12 -12.96 3.74
C TYR A 78 -0.92 -12.81 2.46
N ARG A 79 -1.92 -13.67 2.26
CA ARG A 79 -2.81 -13.62 1.07
C ARG A 79 -3.57 -12.31 0.99
N TRP A 80 -4.06 -11.80 2.11
CA TRP A 80 -4.71 -10.49 2.15
C TRP A 80 -3.72 -9.38 1.77
N ARG A 81 -2.52 -9.35 2.35
CA ARG A 81 -1.49 -8.34 2.07
C ARG A 81 -1.06 -8.33 0.61
N LEU A 82 -0.74 -9.51 0.06
CA LEU A 82 -0.38 -9.67 -1.34
C LEU A 82 -1.52 -9.16 -2.24
N ARG A 83 -2.76 -9.52 -1.93
CA ARG A 83 -3.92 -9.08 -2.72
C ARG A 83 -4.12 -7.57 -2.71
N ARG A 84 -3.86 -6.93 -1.57
CA ARG A 84 -3.91 -5.47 -1.44
C ARG A 84 -2.86 -4.79 -2.32
N GLU A 85 -1.62 -5.28 -2.29
CA GLU A 85 -0.53 -4.76 -3.15
C GLU A 85 -0.82 -4.97 -4.64
N GLU A 86 -1.35 -6.14 -5.02
CA GLU A 86 -1.80 -6.40 -6.39
C GLU A 86 -2.91 -5.44 -6.85
N LEU A 87 -3.85 -5.11 -5.96
CA LEU A 87 -4.94 -4.17 -6.25
C LEU A 87 -4.41 -2.76 -6.50
N ASP A 88 -3.45 -2.31 -5.68
CA ASP A 88 -2.80 -1.01 -5.86
C ASP A 88 -1.99 -0.95 -7.14
N ALA A 89 -1.20 -2.00 -7.44
CA ALA A 89 -0.45 -2.10 -8.68
C ALA A 89 -1.36 -2.08 -9.91
N PHE A 90 -2.50 -2.79 -9.84
CA PHE A 90 -3.52 -2.77 -10.88
C PHE A 90 -4.11 -1.38 -11.10
N ASN A 91 -4.50 -0.71 -10.01
CA ASN A 91 -5.03 0.66 -10.06
C ASN A 91 -4.01 1.62 -10.67
N HIS A 92 -2.76 1.58 -10.19
CA HIS A 92 -1.67 2.40 -10.71
C HIS A 92 -1.44 2.15 -12.21
N ALA A 93 -1.32 0.90 -12.64
CA ALA A 93 -1.06 0.56 -14.03
C ALA A 93 -2.17 1.09 -14.96
N PHE A 94 -3.43 0.94 -14.55
CA PHE A 94 -4.56 1.45 -15.32
C PHE A 94 -4.51 2.97 -15.51
N TRP A 95 -4.30 3.73 -14.42
CA TRP A 95 -4.27 5.20 -14.51
C TRP A 95 -3.02 5.72 -15.21
N THR A 96 -1.87 5.05 -15.06
CA THR A 96 -0.67 5.38 -15.85
C THR A 96 -0.94 5.23 -17.35
N ASP A 97 -1.55 4.13 -17.78
CA ASP A 97 -1.88 3.90 -19.19
C ASP A 97 -2.91 4.92 -19.70
N SER A 98 -3.98 5.14 -18.94
CA SER A 98 -5.05 6.09 -19.30
C SER A 98 -4.49 7.50 -19.48
N ASN A 99 -3.66 7.98 -18.54
CA ASN A 99 -3.09 9.32 -18.60
C ASN A 99 -2.06 9.47 -19.72
N LYS A 100 -1.26 8.42 -20.00
CA LYS A 100 -0.35 8.43 -21.16
C LYS A 100 -1.10 8.56 -22.48
N ARG A 101 -2.17 7.78 -22.66
CA ARG A 101 -3.00 7.84 -23.88
C ARG A 101 -3.72 9.18 -23.99
N PHE A 102 -4.21 9.72 -22.88
CA PHE A 102 -4.83 11.05 -22.84
C PHE A 102 -3.83 12.12 -23.29
N ALA A 103 -2.64 12.18 -22.68
CA ALA A 103 -1.63 13.16 -23.01
C ALA A 103 -1.17 13.07 -24.47
N ALA A 104 -0.96 11.85 -24.98
CA ALA A 104 -0.59 11.63 -26.37
C ALA A 104 -1.69 12.08 -27.35
N ALA A 105 -2.95 11.76 -27.06
CA ALA A 105 -4.08 12.15 -27.91
C ALA A 105 -4.36 13.65 -27.85
N GLN A 106 -4.19 14.28 -26.69
CA GLN A 106 -4.30 15.73 -26.53
C GLN A 106 -3.20 16.45 -27.32
N ALA A 107 -1.95 15.99 -27.23
CA ALA A 107 -0.84 16.55 -28.01
C ALA A 107 -1.11 16.42 -29.51
N ALA A 108 -1.55 15.26 -29.99
CA ALA A 108 -1.88 15.06 -31.40
C ALA A 108 -3.03 15.98 -31.88
N ALA A 109 -4.03 16.25 -31.03
CA ALA A 109 -5.10 17.18 -31.36
C ALA A 109 -4.60 18.64 -31.48
N LEU A 110 -3.63 19.02 -30.66
CA LEU A 110 -3.00 20.34 -30.71
C LEU A 110 -1.99 20.48 -31.86
N ASP A 111 -1.22 19.44 -32.16
CA ASP A 111 -0.24 19.43 -33.25
C ASP A 111 -0.90 19.47 -34.64
N ALA A 112 -2.15 19.01 -34.73
CA ALA A 112 -2.94 19.11 -35.95
C ALA A 112 -3.39 20.55 -36.28
N LEU A 113 -3.23 21.50 -35.35
CA LEU A 113 -3.59 22.89 -35.57
C LEU A 113 -2.49 23.63 -36.35
N PRO A 114 -2.88 24.58 -37.23
CA PRO A 114 -1.94 25.54 -37.80
C PRO A 114 -1.22 26.35 -36.72
N SER A 115 0.03 26.75 -36.98
CA SER A 115 0.82 27.56 -36.05
C SER A 115 0.21 28.94 -35.76
N ASP A 116 -0.60 29.46 -36.67
CA ASP A 116 -1.31 30.74 -36.58
C ASP A 116 -2.72 30.62 -35.96
N ALA A 117 -3.11 29.44 -35.46
CA ALA A 117 -4.42 29.24 -34.85
C ALA A 117 -4.67 30.22 -33.69
N THR A 118 -5.88 30.77 -33.64
CA THR A 118 -6.32 31.66 -32.56
C THR A 118 -6.58 30.87 -31.27
N PRO A 119 -6.55 31.52 -30.09
CA PRO A 119 -6.92 30.88 -28.82
C PRO A 119 -8.31 30.21 -28.88
N ASP A 120 -9.30 30.88 -29.45
CA ASP A 120 -10.68 30.36 -29.56
C ASP A 120 -10.75 29.06 -30.38
N THR A 121 -9.98 28.97 -31.48
CA THR A 121 -9.90 27.74 -32.27
C THR A 121 -9.23 26.61 -31.50
N ARG A 122 -8.18 26.90 -30.70
CA ARG A 122 -7.53 25.90 -29.82
C ARG A 122 -8.52 25.36 -28.79
N GLU A 123 -9.30 26.23 -28.16
CA GLU A 123 -10.32 25.84 -27.19
C GLU A 123 -11.42 24.97 -27.80
N ALA A 124 -11.92 25.34 -28.99
CA ALA A 124 -12.93 24.55 -29.69
C ALA A 124 -12.44 23.13 -30.04
N VAL A 125 -11.18 23.00 -30.49
CA VAL A 125 -10.57 21.69 -30.77
C VAL A 125 -10.38 20.88 -29.50
N LEU A 126 -9.92 21.51 -28.41
CA LEU A 126 -9.80 20.83 -27.12
C LEU A 126 -11.15 20.34 -26.60
N ALA A 127 -12.19 21.17 -26.67
CA ALA A 127 -13.54 20.79 -26.25
C ALA A 127 -14.08 19.58 -27.03
N ASP A 128 -13.89 19.57 -28.35
CA ASP A 128 -14.28 18.43 -29.18
C ASP A 128 -13.44 17.18 -28.87
N PHE A 129 -12.13 17.35 -28.65
CA PHE A 129 -11.24 16.27 -28.19
C PHE A 129 -11.73 15.65 -26.87
N TYR A 130 -12.02 16.46 -25.84
CA TYR A 130 -12.50 15.97 -24.54
C TYR A 130 -13.79 15.17 -24.69
N ARG A 131 -14.74 15.67 -25.48
CA ARG A 131 -16.00 14.98 -25.78
C ARG A 131 -15.73 13.60 -26.40
N ARG A 132 -14.86 13.54 -27.42
CA ARG A 132 -14.52 12.28 -28.09
C ARG A 132 -13.76 11.32 -27.17
N TRP A 133 -12.82 11.82 -26.39
CA TRP A 133 -12.04 11.04 -25.43
C TRP A 133 -12.94 10.32 -24.43
N VAL A 134 -13.89 11.04 -23.81
CA VAL A 134 -14.80 10.44 -22.81
C VAL A 134 -15.65 9.33 -23.43
N LEU A 135 -16.19 9.55 -24.63
CA LEU A 135 -16.99 8.54 -25.34
C LEU A 135 -16.17 7.31 -25.72
N GLN A 136 -14.93 7.53 -26.19
CA GLN A 136 -14.03 6.44 -26.58
C GLN A 136 -13.53 5.63 -25.38
N GLU A 137 -13.28 6.28 -24.24
CA GLU A 137 -12.71 5.64 -23.05
C GLU A 137 -13.77 5.00 -22.14
N ALA A 138 -15.04 5.38 -22.29
CA ALA A 138 -16.17 4.84 -21.54
C ALA A 138 -16.17 3.30 -21.41
N PRO A 139 -16.03 2.48 -22.47
CA PRO A 139 -16.01 1.03 -22.34
C PRO A 139 -14.83 0.52 -21.50
N ARG A 140 -13.66 1.16 -21.59
CA ARG A 140 -12.47 0.81 -20.79
C ARG A 140 -12.69 1.16 -19.32
N GLN A 141 -13.28 2.31 -19.02
CA GLN A 141 -13.63 2.71 -17.66
C GLN A 141 -14.67 1.79 -17.02
N VAL A 142 -15.66 1.34 -17.79
CA VAL A 142 -16.67 0.36 -17.34
C VAL A 142 -15.99 -0.98 -17.02
N ALA A 143 -15.13 -1.47 -17.91
CA ALA A 143 -14.39 -2.71 -17.68
C ALA A 143 -13.48 -2.62 -16.45
N TYR A 144 -12.74 -1.51 -16.32
CA TYR A 144 -11.91 -1.22 -15.15
C TYR A 144 -12.74 -1.18 -13.87
N THR A 145 -13.86 -0.46 -13.85
CA THR A 145 -14.70 -0.32 -12.66
C THR A 145 -15.25 -1.67 -12.21
N ARG A 146 -15.67 -2.51 -13.16
CA ARG A 146 -16.14 -3.87 -12.87
C ARG A 146 -15.03 -4.72 -12.25
N GLU A 147 -13.85 -4.71 -12.86
CA GLU A 147 -12.70 -5.48 -12.39
C GLU A 147 -12.23 -4.99 -11.02
N PHE A 148 -12.07 -3.68 -10.84
CA PHE A 148 -11.66 -3.06 -9.60
C PHE A 148 -12.61 -3.43 -8.45
N ARG A 149 -13.92 -3.43 -8.70
CA ARG A 149 -14.94 -3.85 -7.71
C ARG A 149 -14.84 -5.33 -7.36
N ALA A 150 -14.66 -6.20 -8.36
CA ALA A 150 -14.47 -7.63 -8.13
C ALA A 150 -13.23 -7.90 -7.25
N ARG A 151 -12.09 -7.30 -7.60
CA ARG A 151 -10.84 -7.44 -6.83
C ARG A 151 -10.94 -6.85 -5.42
N SER A 152 -11.60 -5.70 -5.28
CA SER A 152 -11.86 -5.07 -3.97
C SER A 152 -12.73 -5.95 -3.08
N ALA A 153 -13.77 -6.59 -3.63
CA ALA A 153 -14.62 -7.50 -2.87
C ALA A 153 -13.83 -8.73 -2.36
N GLU A 154 -12.90 -9.24 -3.16
CA GLU A 154 -12.00 -10.33 -2.75
C GLU A 154 -11.03 -9.89 -1.65
N GLU A 155 -10.44 -8.69 -1.76
CA GLU A 155 -9.57 -8.11 -0.73
C GLU A 155 -10.30 -8.00 0.61
N ILE A 156 -11.51 -7.44 0.61
CA ILE A 156 -12.36 -7.32 1.81
C ILE A 156 -12.66 -8.70 2.41
N ARG A 157 -12.98 -9.68 1.57
CA ARG A 157 -13.24 -11.05 2.03
C ARG A 157 -12.01 -11.66 2.70
N LEU A 158 -10.82 -11.48 2.13
CA LEU A 158 -9.56 -11.97 2.70
C LEU A 158 -9.24 -11.26 4.01
N PHE A 159 -9.43 -9.94 4.08
CA PHE A 159 -9.28 -9.14 5.29
C PHE A 159 -10.18 -9.66 6.42
N LEU A 160 -11.47 -9.85 6.15
CA LEU A 160 -12.42 -10.36 7.15
C LEU A 160 -12.03 -11.76 7.63
N ARG A 161 -11.60 -12.64 6.72
CA ARG A 161 -11.12 -13.99 7.08
C ARG A 161 -9.89 -13.94 7.98
N ALA A 162 -8.89 -13.14 7.63
CA ALA A 162 -7.68 -12.99 8.41
C ALA A 162 -7.99 -12.43 9.81
N ARG A 163 -8.86 -11.40 9.88
CA ARG A 163 -9.29 -10.81 11.14
C ARG A 163 -10.07 -11.79 12.02
N TRP A 164 -10.94 -12.60 11.43
CA TRP A 164 -11.69 -13.64 12.15
C TRP A 164 -10.78 -14.71 12.73
N LEU A 165 -9.80 -15.22 11.96
CA LEU A 165 -8.83 -16.19 12.45
C LEU A 165 -8.02 -15.64 13.63
N LYS A 166 -7.61 -14.37 13.55
CA LYS A 166 -6.88 -13.69 14.62
C LYS A 166 -7.73 -13.56 15.89
N LEU A 167 -9.00 -13.17 15.75
CA LEU A 167 -9.94 -13.11 16.87
C LEU A 167 -10.16 -14.49 17.50
N LYS A 168 -10.35 -15.54 16.69
CA LYS A 168 -10.55 -16.90 17.18
C LYS A 168 -9.38 -17.39 18.03
N GLN A 169 -8.15 -17.04 17.67
CA GLN A 169 -6.96 -17.34 18.48
C GLN A 169 -6.90 -16.55 19.78
N GLN A 170 -7.23 -15.25 19.74
CA GLN A 170 -7.23 -14.39 20.93
C GLN A 170 -8.27 -14.82 21.97
N VAL A 171 -9.41 -15.35 21.53
CA VAL A 171 -10.51 -15.79 22.41
C VAL A 171 -10.36 -17.28 22.80
N GLY A 172 -9.26 -17.96 22.41
CA GLY A 172 -9.00 -19.34 22.82
C GLY A 172 -9.93 -20.39 22.20
N LEU A 173 -10.71 -20.03 21.17
CA LEU A 173 -11.57 -20.94 20.40
C LEU A 173 -10.78 -21.76 19.35
N ALA A 174 -9.44 -21.69 19.38
CA ALA A 174 -8.60 -22.49 18.51
C ALA A 174 -8.58 -23.95 19.00
N PRO A 175 -8.81 -24.94 18.11
CA PRO A 175 -8.62 -26.33 18.48
C PRO A 175 -7.17 -26.54 18.95
N ALA A 176 -6.99 -27.33 20.00
CA ALA A 176 -5.68 -27.64 20.57
C ALA A 176 -4.68 -28.04 19.46
N PRO A 177 -3.43 -27.56 19.50
CA PRO A 177 -2.41 -28.04 18.58
C PRO A 177 -2.32 -29.56 18.73
N SER A 178 -2.48 -30.29 17.62
CA SER A 178 -2.35 -31.75 17.63
C SER A 178 -0.96 -32.13 18.16
N PRO A 179 -0.87 -33.15 19.04
CA PRO A 179 0.38 -33.51 19.73
C PRO A 179 1.50 -34.09 18.83
N ASN A 180 1.32 -34.12 17.50
CA ASN A 180 2.22 -34.82 16.58
C ASN A 180 3.25 -33.92 15.83
N SER A 181 3.61 -32.75 16.37
CA SER A 181 4.70 -31.93 15.79
C SER A 181 5.97 -31.85 16.66
N GLN A 182 6.25 -32.88 17.45
CA GLN A 182 7.57 -33.10 18.09
C GLN A 182 8.30 -34.33 17.53
N ALA A 183 8.22 -34.57 16.23
CA ALA A 183 9.07 -35.57 15.60
C ALA A 183 9.74 -34.95 14.37
N PHE A 184 11.05 -34.80 14.51
CA PHE A 184 12.09 -34.43 13.53
C PHE A 184 12.30 -32.92 13.30
#